data_AF-A0A951MM46-F1
#
_entry.id   AF-A0A951MM46-F1
#
_cell.length_a   1.000
_cell.length_b   1.000
_cell.length_c   1.000
_cell.angle_alpha   90.00
_cell.angle_beta   90.00
_cell.angle_gamma   90.00
#
_symmetry.space_group_name_H-M   'P 1'
#
loop_
_entity.id
_entity.type
_entity.pdbx_description
1 polymer ?
#
loop_
_entity_poly.entity_id
_entity_poly.type
_entity_poly.pdbx_seq_one_letter_code
_entity_poly.pdbx_strand_id
1 'polypeptide(L)'
;MTTELAPRIAQFPVAIRFAASVLRPVVRTLLRLGISANEVNDLVRWLYVDEFYQRKEFWHRRKPFGARAALLSGLSRKEVNRLSQIDTPDAAILTDQQNRATRVLAGWVASTFTSKRVPPATIRKLRCLPTPASPGLA
;
A
#
# COMPACT_ATOMS: atom_id res chain seq x y z
N MET A 1 -10.12 35.68 5.18
CA MET A 1 -8.68 35.39 5.38
C MET A 1 -8.41 33.95 4.95
N THR A 2 -8.27 33.74 3.65
CA THR A 2 -7.94 32.44 3.05
C THR A 2 -6.43 32.36 2.95
N THR A 3 -5.82 31.51 3.77
CA THR A 3 -4.39 31.19 3.69
C THR A 3 -4.15 30.42 2.40
N GLU A 4 -3.60 31.07 1.37
CA GLU A 4 -3.01 30.35 0.23
C GLU A 4 -1.83 29.52 0.75
N LEU A 5 -2.09 28.25 1.01
CA LEU A 5 -1.04 27.25 1.17
C LEU A 5 -0.49 26.96 -0.22
N ALA A 6 0.52 27.72 -0.62
CA ALA A 6 1.35 27.38 -1.77
C ALA A 6 1.77 25.89 -1.66
N PRO A 7 1.77 25.12 -2.76
CA PRO A 7 2.15 23.73 -2.71
C PRO A 7 3.62 23.63 -2.24
N ARG A 8 3.82 23.09 -1.02
CA ARG A 8 5.12 22.82 -0.37
C ARG A 8 6.10 22.04 -1.28
N ILE A 9 5.57 21.42 -2.33
CA ILE A 9 6.29 20.67 -3.37
C ILE A 9 7.25 21.58 -4.16
N ALA A 10 6.94 22.86 -4.32
CA ALA A 10 7.78 23.81 -5.06
C ALA A 10 9.03 24.28 -4.28
N GLN A 11 9.17 23.89 -3.01
CA GLN A 11 10.15 24.49 -2.11
C GLN A 11 11.59 23.98 -2.35
N PHE A 12 11.78 22.81 -3.02
CA PHE A 12 13.11 22.20 -3.24
C PHE A 12 13.25 21.50 -4.62
N PRO A 13 13.32 22.24 -5.74
CA PRO A 13 13.37 21.64 -7.08
C PRO A 13 14.63 20.80 -7.35
N VAL A 14 15.77 21.14 -6.73
CA VAL A 14 17.03 20.40 -6.86
C VAL A 14 16.95 19.03 -6.19
N ALA A 15 16.32 18.96 -5.00
CA ALA A 15 16.16 17.72 -4.26
C ALA A 15 15.29 16.70 -5.02
N ILE A 16 14.22 17.16 -5.67
CA ILE A 16 13.36 16.30 -6.50
C ILE A 16 14.11 15.74 -7.70
N ARG A 17 14.92 16.56 -8.39
CA ARG A 17 15.75 16.12 -9.53
C ARG A 17 16.81 15.11 -9.09
N PHE A 18 17.44 15.35 -7.94
CA PHE A 18 18.39 14.41 -7.35
C PHE A 18 17.73 13.08 -7.01
N ALA A 19 16.60 13.11 -6.28
CA ALA A 19 15.82 11.91 -5.97
C ALA A 19 15.43 11.15 -7.25
N ALA A 20 14.97 11.83 -8.31
CA ALA A 20 14.65 11.19 -9.58
C ALA A 20 15.88 10.54 -10.25
N SER A 21 17.07 11.14 -10.14
CA SER A 21 18.30 10.57 -10.69
C SER A 21 18.72 9.29 -9.96
N VAL A 22 18.53 9.23 -8.63
CA VAL A 22 18.83 8.07 -7.79
C VAL A 22 17.76 6.97 -7.95
N LEU A 23 16.49 7.34 -8.04
CA LEU A 23 15.40 6.38 -8.18
C LEU A 23 15.34 5.76 -9.58
N ARG A 24 15.80 6.46 -10.63
CA ARG A 24 15.81 5.93 -12.02
C ARG A 24 16.45 4.55 -12.16
N PRO A 25 17.70 4.31 -11.71
CA PRO A 25 18.32 2.98 -11.81
C PRO A 25 17.58 1.94 -10.97
N VAL A 26 17.05 2.31 -9.79
CA VAL A 26 16.28 1.40 -8.93
C VAL A 26 15.00 0.96 -9.63
N VAL A 27 14.20 1.92 -10.12
CA VAL A 27 12.97 1.64 -10.86
C VAL A 27 13.25 0.82 -12.11
N ARG A 28 14.37 1.08 -12.81
CA ARG A 28 14.78 0.28 -13.97
C ARG A 28 15.00 -1.19 -13.60
N THR A 29 15.61 -1.47 -12.43
CA THR A 29 15.79 -2.83 -11.93
C THR A 29 14.46 -3.46 -11.52
N LEU A 30 13.59 -2.73 -10.81
CA LEU A 30 12.28 -3.22 -10.40
C LEU A 30 11.39 -3.60 -11.60
N LEU A 31 11.44 -2.80 -12.67
CA LEU A 31 10.74 -3.11 -13.92
C LEU A 31 11.29 -4.37 -14.61
N ARG A 32 12.61 -4.61 -14.54
CA ARG A 32 13.22 -5.85 -15.06
C ARG A 32 12.79 -7.08 -14.27
N LEU A 33 12.49 -6.91 -12.98
CA LEU A 33 11.96 -7.97 -12.12
C LEU A 33 10.45 -8.18 -12.27
N GLY A 34 9.77 -7.34 -13.07
CA GLY A 34 8.33 -7.42 -13.28
C GLY A 34 7.49 -6.86 -12.12
N ILE A 35 8.10 -6.13 -11.19
CA ILE A 35 7.40 -5.51 -10.07
C ILE A 35 6.59 -4.31 -10.58
N SER A 36 5.30 -4.30 -10.24
CA SER A 36 4.37 -3.27 -10.69
C SER A 36 4.56 -1.95 -9.93
N ALA A 37 4.15 -0.84 -10.56
CA ALA A 37 4.20 0.46 -9.90
C ALA A 37 3.36 0.52 -8.62
N ASN A 38 2.30 -0.28 -8.51
CA ASN A 38 1.47 -0.34 -7.29
C ASN A 38 2.21 -1.00 -6.13
N GLU A 39 2.88 -2.13 -6.41
CA GLU A 39 3.72 -2.83 -5.42
C GLU A 39 4.87 -1.94 -4.92
N VAL A 40 5.52 -1.21 -5.83
CA VAL A 40 6.55 -0.23 -5.45
C VAL A 40 5.95 0.88 -4.60
N ASN A 41 4.73 1.34 -4.92
CA ASN A 41 4.05 2.38 -4.14
C ASN A 41 3.75 1.89 -2.72
N ASP A 42 3.28 0.66 -2.54
CA ASP A 42 3.03 0.08 -1.23
C ASP A 42 4.32 -0.06 -0.41
N LEU A 43 5.40 -0.51 -1.04
CA LEU A 43 6.72 -0.54 -0.42
C LEU A 43 7.16 0.86 0.03
N VAL A 44 7.02 1.87 -0.84
CA VAL A 44 7.40 3.25 -0.53
C VAL A 44 6.57 3.79 0.63
N ARG A 45 5.24 3.58 0.62
CA ARG A 45 4.35 3.98 1.72
C ARG A 45 4.76 3.35 3.05
N TRP A 46 5.06 2.05 3.04
CA TRP A 46 5.57 1.35 4.21
C TRP A 46 6.89 1.97 4.68
N LEU A 47 7.84 2.23 3.77
CA LEU A 47 9.13 2.84 4.09
C LEU A 47 8.98 4.23 4.75
N TYR A 48 8.03 5.05 4.30
CA TYR A 48 7.73 6.33 4.93
C TYR A 48 7.26 6.19 6.38
N VAL A 49 6.43 5.17 6.65
CA VAL A 49 5.94 4.88 8.00
C VAL A 49 7.09 4.33 8.85
N ASP A 50 7.83 3.35 8.32
CA ASP A 50 8.94 2.70 9.00
C ASP A 50 10.04 3.71 9.41
N GLU A 51 10.51 4.55 8.48
CA GLU A 51 11.50 5.60 8.75
C GLU A 51 11.02 6.59 9.82
N PHE A 52 9.72 6.90 9.86
CA PHE A 52 9.14 7.76 10.90
C PHE A 52 9.24 7.12 12.29
N TYR A 53 8.99 5.82 12.41
CA TYR A 53 9.05 5.10 13.68
C TYR A 53 10.51 4.83 14.11
N GLN A 54 11.42 4.59 13.16
CA GLN A 54 12.83 4.31 13.45
C GLN A 54 13.63 5.57 13.83
N ARG A 55 13.40 6.71 13.16
CA ARG A 55 14.19 7.92 13.42
C ARG A 55 13.54 8.84 14.45
N LYS A 56 14.29 9.11 15.52
CA LYS A 56 13.87 10.03 16.60
C LYS A 56 13.71 11.48 16.16
N GLU A 57 14.35 11.87 15.07
CA GLU A 57 14.30 13.23 14.51
C GLU A 57 12.86 13.67 14.18
N PHE A 58 11.99 12.73 13.84
CA PHE A 58 10.63 13.04 13.42
C PHE A 58 9.62 13.15 14.56
N TRP A 59 9.98 12.74 15.78
CA TRP A 59 9.10 12.81 16.95
C TRP A 59 9.75 13.56 18.12
N HIS A 60 9.17 14.71 18.49
CA HIS A 60 9.67 15.56 19.59
C HIS A 60 9.28 15.08 21.01
N ARG A 61 8.39 14.08 21.12
CA ARG A 61 7.92 13.56 22.43
C ARG A 61 8.82 12.42 22.91
N ARG A 62 8.46 11.68 23.97
CA ARG A 62 9.16 10.44 24.37
C ARG A 62 8.73 9.21 23.56
N LYS A 63 7.60 9.29 22.83
CA LYS A 63 7.03 8.18 22.06
C LYS A 63 6.54 8.66 20.67
N PRO A 64 6.71 7.84 19.62
CA PRO A 64 6.15 8.13 18.30
C PRO A 64 4.61 8.13 18.35
N PHE A 65 3.98 8.99 17.54
CA PHE A 65 2.53 9.17 17.54
C PHE A 65 1.96 9.02 16.12
N GLY A 66 1.01 8.09 15.95
CA GLY A 66 0.47 7.75 14.64
C GLY A 66 -0.22 8.90 13.89
N ALA A 67 -0.76 9.91 14.58
CA ALA A 67 -1.33 11.07 13.86
C ALA A 67 -0.25 11.98 13.25
N ARG A 68 0.94 12.05 13.86
CA ARG A 68 2.06 12.82 13.29
C ARG A 68 2.69 12.08 12.11
N ALA A 69 2.77 10.75 12.19
CA ALA A 69 3.14 9.91 11.05
C ALA A 69 2.22 10.18 9.86
N ALA A 70 0.90 10.19 10.07
CA ALA A 70 -0.09 10.51 9.03
C ALA A 70 0.09 11.93 8.47
N LEU A 71 0.34 12.93 9.34
CA LEU A 71 0.55 14.32 8.93
C LEU A 71 1.81 14.50 8.06
N LEU A 72 2.93 13.86 8.45
CA LEU A 72 4.22 14.02 7.75
C LEU A 72 4.29 13.19 6.46
N SER A 73 3.74 11.97 6.47
CA SER A 73 3.71 11.10 5.30
C SER A 73 2.59 11.45 4.31
N GLY A 74 1.55 12.16 4.75
CA GLY A 74 0.35 12.40 3.96
C GLY A 74 -0.56 11.18 3.83
N LEU A 75 -0.29 10.09 4.55
CA LEU A 75 -1.10 8.88 4.55
C LEU A 75 -2.28 8.98 5.51
N SER A 76 -3.34 8.20 5.25
CA SER A 76 -4.47 8.14 6.16
C SER A 76 -4.06 7.48 7.49
N ARG A 77 -4.65 7.91 8.61
CA ARG A 77 -4.35 7.32 9.93
C ARG A 77 -4.61 5.81 9.97
N LYS A 78 -5.61 5.32 9.22
CA LYS A 78 -5.94 3.89 9.10
C LYS A 78 -4.83 3.12 8.39
N GLU A 79 -4.28 3.71 7.33
CA GLU A 79 -3.19 3.13 6.54
C GLU A 79 -1.89 3.11 7.33
N VAL A 80 -1.54 4.19 8.02
CA VAL A 80 -0.38 4.22 8.93
C VAL A 80 -0.48 3.11 9.98
N ASN A 81 -1.64 2.94 10.62
CA ASN A 81 -1.81 1.90 11.64
C ASN A 81 -1.70 0.48 11.06
N ARG A 82 -2.16 0.28 9.81
CA ARG A 82 -1.98 -1.00 9.10
C ARG A 82 -0.51 -1.24 8.79
N LEU A 83 0.18 -0.26 8.23
CA LEU A 83 1.59 -0.37 7.81
C LEU A 83 2.55 -0.48 9.00
N SER A 84 2.24 0.15 10.14
CA SER A 84 3.07 0.07 11.35
C SER A 84 3.04 -1.31 12.03
N GLN A 85 2.13 -2.20 11.62
CA GLN A 85 2.04 -3.58 12.13
C GLN A 85 2.79 -4.57 11.23
N ILE A 86 3.35 -4.09 10.12
CA ILE A 86 4.08 -4.91 9.16
C ILE A 86 5.57 -4.76 9.46
N ASP A 87 6.20 -5.84 9.92
CA ASP A 87 7.61 -5.82 10.30
C ASP A 87 8.56 -6.04 9.11
N THR A 88 8.08 -6.63 8.01
CA THR A 88 8.91 -6.96 6.84
C THR A 88 8.43 -6.27 5.56
N PRO A 89 9.36 -5.80 4.71
CA PRO A 89 9.01 -5.13 3.45
C PRO A 89 8.28 -6.08 2.48
N ASP A 90 8.60 -7.37 2.52
CA ASP A 90 7.97 -8.39 1.67
C ASP A 90 6.47 -8.51 1.97
N ALA A 91 6.09 -8.45 3.24
CA ALA A 91 4.71 -8.51 3.66
C ALA A 91 3.92 -7.26 3.22
N ALA A 92 4.58 -6.09 3.16
CA ALA A 92 3.96 -4.85 2.70
C ALA A 92 3.56 -4.91 1.21
N ILE A 93 4.42 -5.49 0.37
CA ILE A 93 4.16 -5.68 -1.07
C ILE A 93 3.02 -6.67 -1.30
N LEU A 94 2.93 -7.71 -0.47
CA LEU A 94 1.93 -8.77 -0.59
C LEU A 94 0.53 -8.38 -0.09
N THR A 95 0.40 -7.23 0.60
CA THR A 95 -0.88 -6.89 1.24
C THR A 95 -1.88 -6.19 0.33
N ASP A 96 -1.46 -5.61 -0.81
CA ASP A 96 -2.39 -5.17 -1.85
C ASP A 96 -2.41 -6.19 -2.98
N GLN A 97 -3.61 -6.42 -3.50
CA GLN A 97 -3.89 -7.49 -4.44
C GLN A 97 -2.91 -7.43 -5.61
N GLN A 98 -2.17 -8.52 -5.84
CA GLN A 98 -1.49 -8.81 -7.10
C GLN A 98 -2.25 -8.14 -8.25
N ASN A 99 -1.55 -7.31 -9.03
CA ASN A 99 -2.10 -6.54 -10.13
C ASN A 99 -3.31 -7.24 -10.76
N ARG A 100 -4.52 -6.67 -10.60
CA ARG A 100 -5.76 -7.33 -11.04
C ARG A 100 -5.68 -7.75 -12.51
N ALA A 101 -5.02 -6.94 -13.34
CA ALA A 101 -4.71 -7.27 -14.72
C ALA A 101 -3.82 -8.51 -14.85
N THR A 102 -2.73 -8.61 -14.07
CA THR A 102 -1.86 -9.80 -14.03
C THR A 102 -2.63 -11.04 -13.58
N ARG A 103 -3.55 -10.93 -12.61
CA ARG A 103 -4.40 -12.05 -12.19
C ARG A 103 -5.34 -12.50 -13.30
N VAL A 104 -5.93 -11.56 -14.03
CA VAL A 104 -6.81 -11.87 -15.19
C VAL A 104 -6.00 -12.51 -16.31
N LEU A 105 -4.82 -11.96 -16.64
CA LEU A 105 -3.92 -12.53 -17.66
C LEU A 105 -3.40 -13.91 -17.26
N ALA A 106 -3.00 -14.09 -16.00
CA ALA A 106 -2.61 -15.40 -15.47
C ALA A 106 -3.77 -16.38 -15.49
N GLY A 107 -5.00 -15.92 -15.21
CA GLY A 107 -6.21 -16.71 -15.36
C GLY A 107 -6.46 -17.12 -16.81
N TRP A 108 -6.24 -16.22 -17.77
CA TRP A 108 -6.40 -16.49 -19.20
C TRP A 108 -5.32 -17.44 -19.76
N VAL A 109 -4.06 -17.26 -19.34
CA VAL A 109 -2.94 -18.13 -19.69
C VAL A 109 -3.08 -19.51 -19.04
N ALA A 110 -3.54 -19.57 -17.79
CA ALA A 110 -3.87 -20.84 -17.13
C ALA A 110 -5.11 -21.50 -17.76
N SER A 111 -6.03 -20.73 -18.34
CA SER A 111 -7.24 -21.22 -18.99
C SER A 111 -7.06 -21.53 -20.48
N THR A 112 -5.84 -21.82 -20.95
CA THR A 112 -5.67 -22.38 -22.31
C THR A 112 -6.43 -23.70 -22.40
N PHE A 113 -7.66 -23.61 -22.90
CA PHE A 113 -8.45 -24.67 -23.52
C PHE A 113 -8.62 -25.97 -22.71
N THR A 114 -9.41 -25.92 -21.63
CA THR A 114 -10.28 -27.07 -21.30
C THR A 114 -11.73 -26.70 -21.56
N SER A 115 -12.12 -26.92 -22.81
CA SER A 115 -13.52 -26.97 -23.21
C SER A 115 -14.22 -28.11 -22.47
N LYS A 116 -14.81 -27.83 -21.32
CA LYS A 116 -16.11 -28.38 -20.93
C LYS A 116 -16.90 -27.21 -20.37
N ARG A 117 -18.00 -26.85 -21.03
CA ARG A 117 -18.94 -25.81 -20.61
C ARG A 117 -19.38 -26.09 -19.18
N VAL A 118 -18.72 -25.49 -18.21
CA VAL A 118 -19.32 -25.29 -16.89
C VAL A 118 -20.20 -24.06 -17.07
N PRO A 119 -21.53 -24.15 -16.82
CA PRO A 119 -22.37 -22.96 -16.84
C PRO A 119 -21.77 -21.91 -15.89
N PRO A 120 -21.82 -20.61 -16.23
CA PRO A 120 -21.21 -19.57 -15.41
C PRO A 120 -21.70 -19.77 -13.99
N ALA A 121 -20.78 -20.10 -13.08
CA ALA A 121 -21.11 -20.20 -11.67
C ALA A 121 -21.65 -18.82 -11.29
N THR A 122 -22.97 -18.74 -11.09
CA THR A 122 -23.65 -17.56 -10.58
C THR A 122 -22.79 -17.06 -9.44
N ILE A 123 -22.34 -15.81 -9.51
CA ILE A 123 -21.68 -15.15 -8.37
C ILE A 123 -22.72 -15.21 -7.26
N ARG A 124 -22.62 -16.24 -6.43
CA ARG A 124 -23.46 -16.44 -5.27
C ARG A 124 -23.10 -15.26 -4.40
N LYS A 125 -23.93 -14.21 -4.45
CA LYS A 125 -23.94 -13.11 -3.49
C LYS A 125 -23.55 -13.75 -2.17
N LEU A 126 -22.40 -13.35 -1.63
CA LEU A 126 -21.94 -13.80 -0.33
C LEU A 126 -23.11 -13.56 0.61
N ARG A 127 -23.82 -14.65 0.91
CA ARG A 127 -24.91 -14.66 1.87
C ARG A 127 -24.21 -14.29 3.16
N CYS A 128 -24.56 -13.13 3.71
CA CYS A 128 -24.11 -12.69 5.03
C CYS A 128 -24.17 -13.91 5.96
N LEU A 129 -23.00 -14.31 6.47
CA LEU A 129 -22.92 -15.24 7.57
C LEU A 129 -23.76 -14.62 8.71
N PRO A 130 -24.75 -15.33 9.27
CA PRO A 130 -25.43 -14.84 10.46
C PRO A 130 -24.38 -14.74 11.57
N THR A 131 -24.29 -13.56 12.18
CA THR A 131 -23.53 -13.31 13.40
C THR A 131 -23.94 -14.34 14.45
N PRO A 132 -23.01 -15.12 15.04
CA PRO A 132 -23.38 -15.98 16.16
C PRO A 132 -23.80 -15.08 17.32
N ALA A 133 -25.06 -15.20 17.73
CA ALA A 133 -25.57 -14.59 18.94
C ALA A 133 -24.74 -15.08 20.13
N SER A 134 -24.11 -14.16 20.85
CA SER A 134 -23.48 -14.45 22.13
C SER A 134 -24.57 -14.86 23.14
N PRO A 135 -24.38 -15.96 23.90
CA PRO A 135 -25.26 -16.25 25.02
C PRO A 135 -24.98 -15.22 26.11
N GLY A 136 -25.98 -14.40 26.39
CA GLY A 136 -25.98 -13.47 27.53
C GLY A 136 -25.83 -14.24 28.83
N LEU A 137 -24.81 -13.85 29.58
CA LEU A 137 -24.62 -14.20 30.98
C LEU A 137 -25.20 -13.03 31.80
N ALA A 138 -25.98 -13.38 32.84
CA ALA A 138 -26.62 -12.53 33.86
C ALA A 138 -27.92 -11.82 33.47
#